data_AF-A0A1V6J0W9-F1
#
_entry.id   AF-A0A1V6J0W9-F1
#
_cell.length_a   1.000
_cell.length_b   1.000
_cell.length_c   1.000
_cell.angle_alpha   90.00
_cell.angle_beta   90.00
_cell.angle_gamma   90.00
#
_symmetry.space_group_name_H-M   'P 1'
#
loop_
_entity.id
_entity.type
_entity.pdbx_description
1 polymer ?
#
loop_
_entity_poly.entity_id
_entity_poly.type
_entity_poly.pdbx_seq_one_letter_code
_entity_poly.pdbx_strand_id
1 'polypeptide(L)' 'MNPPTSHTMENPAPTHEVIDRIIKRQQGRLLSKLRETCRLDPQTETAVCRSFGWTGQDIHAAIEGKSTEATNANRTR' A
#
# COMPACT_ATOMS: atom_id res chain seq x y z
N MET A 1 -34.16 -26.17 -13.35
CA MET A 1 -34.06 -24.91 -12.58
C MET A 1 -32.71 -24.94 -11.90
N ASN A 2 -31.72 -24.22 -12.41
CA ASN A 2 -30.36 -24.22 -11.84
C ASN A 2 -30.27 -23.16 -10.75
N PRO A 3 -29.64 -23.45 -9.59
CA PRO A 3 -29.49 -22.46 -8.53
C PRO A 3 -28.52 -21.35 -8.96
N PRO A 4 -28.69 -20.11 -8.50
CA PRO A 4 -27.74 -19.05 -8.75
C PRO A 4 -26.45 -19.35 -8.00
N THR A 5 -25.34 -19.40 -8.73
CA THR A 5 -24.00 -19.52 -8.16
C THR A 5 -23.72 -18.28 -7.32
N SER A 6 -23.73 -18.43 -5.99
CA SER A 6 -23.28 -17.38 -5.07
C SER A 6 -21.81 -17.09 -5.34
N HIS A 7 -21.53 -16.00 -6.04
CA HIS A 7 -20.20 -15.40 -6.07
C HIS A 7 -19.96 -14.78 -4.69
N THR A 8 -19.47 -15.58 -3.75
CA THR A 8 -18.84 -15.06 -2.53
C THR A 8 -17.65 -14.23 -3.00
N MET A 9 -17.78 -12.91 -2.99
CA MET A 9 -16.63 -12.01 -3.15
C MET A 9 -15.67 -12.32 -2.02
N GLU A 10 -14.57 -13.02 -2.33
CA GLU A 10 -13.51 -13.28 -1.37
C GLU A 10 -12.98 -11.94 -0.86
N ASN A 11 -13.12 -11.72 0.44
CA ASN A 11 -12.62 -10.52 1.11
C ASN A 11 -11.14 -10.30 0.75
N PRO A 12 -10.72 -9.10 0.33
CA PRO A 12 -9.32 -8.81 -0.02
C PRO A 12 -8.36 -8.81 1.20
N ALA A 13 -8.88 -9.03 2.41
CA ALA A 13 -8.17 -8.98 3.68
C ALA A 13 -6.79 -9.71 3.73
N PRO A 14 -6.58 -10.89 3.10
CA PRO A 14 -5.27 -11.56 3.18
C PRO A 14 -4.14 -10.76 2.51
N THR A 15 -4.44 -10.05 1.43
CA THR A 15 -3.45 -9.37 0.60
C THR A 15 -3.00 -8.04 1.23
N HIS A 16 -3.93 -7.28 1.80
CA HIS A 16 -3.64 -6.01 2.46
C HIS A 16 -2.69 -6.19 3.66
N GLU A 17 -2.96 -7.19 4.51
CA GLU A 17 -2.10 -7.46 5.68
C GLU A 17 -0.68 -7.91 5.30
N VAL A 18 -0.54 -8.63 4.19
CA VAL A 18 0.78 -9.03 3.67
C VAL A 18 1.54 -7.81 3.16
N ILE A 19 0.86 -6.93 2.44
CA ILE A 19 1.43 -5.68 1.92
C ILE A 19 1.88 -4.78 3.07
N ASP A 20 1.03 -4.56 4.08
CA ASP A 20 1.37 -3.76 5.25
C ASP A 20 2.60 -4.30 5.98
N ARG A 21 2.72 -5.63 6.10
CA ARG A 21 3.91 -6.28 6.69
C ARG A 21 5.16 -6.06 5.86
N ILE A 22 5.06 -6.09 4.53
CA ILE A 22 6.19 -5.81 3.63
C ILE A 22 6.60 -4.34 3.74
N ILE A 23 5.64 -3.41 3.65
CA ILE A 23 5.86 -1.96 3.75
C ILE A 23 6.56 -1.62 5.06
N LYS A 24 6.04 -2.09 6.20
CA LYS A 24 6.67 -1.86 7.52
C LYS A 24 8.10 -2.40 7.58
N ARG A 25 8.36 -3.56 6.96
CA ARG A 25 9.71 -4.14 6.91
C ARG A 25 10.67 -3.27 6.08
N GLN A 26 10.23 -2.77 4.93
CA GLN A 26 11.06 -1.91 4.08
C GLN A 26 11.28 -0.53 4.72
N GLN A 27 10.25 0.04 5.35
CA GLN A 27 10.38 1.26 6.16
C GLN A 27 11.44 1.09 7.25
N GLY A 28 11.38 -0.01 8.01
CA GLY A 28 12.35 -0.32 9.05
C GLY A 28 13.78 -0.42 8.51
N ARG A 29 13.98 -1.09 7.37
CA ARG A 29 15.30 -1.20 6.71
C ARG A 29 15.85 0.16 6.30
N LEU A 30 15.01 1.02 5.71
CA LEU A 30 15.42 2.36 5.31
C LEU A 30 15.78 3.22 6.55
N LEU A 31 14.93 3.22 7.58
CA LEU A 31 15.19 3.96 8.81
C LEU A 31 16.49 3.49 9.49
N SER A 32 16.72 2.17 9.58
CA SER A 32 17.98 1.63 10.08
C SER A 32 19.17 2.14 9.27
N LYS A 33 19.07 2.14 7.93
CA LYS A 33 20.15 2.63 7.07
C LYS A 33 20.42 4.12 7.27
N LEU A 34 19.37 4.93 7.41
CA LEU A 34 19.51 6.36 7.66
C LEU A 34 20.13 6.64 9.04
N ARG A 35 19.79 5.85 10.07
CA ARG A 35 20.42 5.92 11.40
C ARG A 35 21.90 5.56 11.34
N GLU A 36 22.26 4.46 10.67
CA GLU A 36 23.66 4.03 10.48
C GLU A 36 24.53 5.11 9.82
N THR A 37 23.94 5.88 8.91
CA THR A 37 24.65 6.97 8.21
C THR A 37 24.62 8.31 8.96
N CYS A 38 24.06 8.36 10.17
CA CYS A 38 23.84 9.58 10.96
C CYS A 38 23.07 10.68 10.19
N ARG A 39 22.20 10.29 9.25
CA ARG A 39 21.38 11.22 8.43
C ARG A 39 19.91 11.22 8.83
N LEU A 40 19.55 10.57 9.93
CA LEU A 40 18.17 10.52 10.41
C LEU A 40 17.94 11.60 11.47
N ASP A 41 17.41 12.73 11.05
CA ASP A 41 16.77 13.69 11.96
C ASP A 41 15.27 13.34 12.16
N PRO A 42 14.62 13.85 13.22
CA PRO A 42 13.22 13.54 13.51
C PRO A 42 12.22 13.92 12.42
N GLN A 43 12.51 14.98 11.64
CA GLN A 43 11.66 15.43 10.55
C GLN A 43 11.76 14.45 9.37
N THR A 44 12.97 14.03 9.03
CA THR A 44 13.21 12.99 8.01
C THR A 44 12.57 11.65 8.41
N GLU A 45 12.69 11.23 9.66
CA GLU A 45 12.02 10.02 10.17
C GLU A 45 10.50 10.10 10.00
N THR A 46 9.91 11.23 10.37
CA THR A 46 8.46 11.47 10.23
C THR A 46 8.04 11.44 8.76
N ALA A 47 8.81 12.09 7.88
CA ALA A 47 8.54 12.13 6.45
C ALA A 47 8.58 10.73 5.82
N VAL A 48 9.58 9.92 6.18
CA VAL A 48 9.68 8.52 5.75
C VAL A 48 8.47 7.72 6.23
N CYS A 49 8.13 7.77 7.52
CA CYS A 49 6.98 7.05 8.06
C CYS A 49 5.66 7.41 7.33
N ARG A 50 5.44 8.70 7.05
CA ARG A 50 4.25 9.16 6.32
C ARG A 50 4.25 8.68 4.87
N SER A 51 5.39 8.76 4.18
CA SER A 51 5.52 8.33 2.79
C SER A 51 5.21 6.84 2.60
N PHE A 52 5.70 5.98 3.50
CA PHE A 52 5.34 4.55 3.48
C PHE A 52 3.85 4.32 3.77
N GLY A 53 3.24 5.15 4.64
CA GLY A 53 1.80 5.14 4.89
C GLY A 53 0.97 5.45 3.63
N TRP A 54 1.32 6.51 2.91
CA TRP A 54 0.67 6.85 1.62
C TRP A 54 0.85 5.74 0.58
N THR A 55 2.07 5.21 0.47
CA THR A 55 2.36 4.10 -0.46
C THR A 55 1.45 2.89 -0.21
N GLY A 56 1.20 2.55 1.06
CA GLY A 56 0.28 1.46 1.40
C GLY A 56 -1.16 1.75 1.00
N GLN A 57 -1.63 2.98 1.23
CA GLN A 57 -2.98 3.41 0.82
C GLN A 57 -3.16 3.36 -0.69
N ASP A 58 -2.16 3.81 -1.46
CA ASP A 58 -2.21 3.78 -2.92
C ASP A 58 -2.25 2.36 -3.46
N ILE A 59 -1.44 1.45 -2.89
CA ILE A 59 -1.45 0.03 -3.27
C ILE A 59 -2.80 -0.62 -2.94
N HIS A 60 -3.36 -0.33 -1.75
CA HIS A 60 -4.69 -0.81 -1.38
C HIS A 60 -5.76 -0.29 -2.34
N ALA A 61 -5.74 0.99 -2.67
CA ALA A 61 -6.66 1.58 -3.64
C ALA A 61 -6.52 0.93 -5.03
N ALA A 62 -5.30 0.63 -5.47
CA ALA A 62 -5.06 -0.06 -6.74
C ALA A 62 -5.64 -1.48 -6.75
N ILE A 63 -5.44 -2.26 -5.68
CA ILE A 63 -5.99 -3.62 -5.53
C ILE A 63 -7.52 -3.60 -5.53
N GLU A 64 -8.11 -2.61 -4.86
CA GLU A 64 -9.55 -2.43 -4.82
C GLU A 64 -10.14 -1.85 -6.12
N GLY A 65 -9.33 -1.57 -7.13
CA GLY A 65 -9.76 -0.95 -8.39
C GLY A 65 -10.19 0.51 -8.25
N LYS A 66 -9.81 1.17 -7.15
CA LYS A 66 -10.11 2.57 -6.82
C LYS A 66 -8.95 3.53 -7.09
N SER A 67 -7.87 3.07 -7.74
CA SER A 67 -6.77 3.96 -8.13
C SER A 67 -7.30 5.05 -9.08
N THR A 68 -7.02 6.29 -8.71
CA THR A 68 -7.33 7.48 -9.53
C THR A 68 -6.53 7.48 -10.83
N GLU A 69 -5.34 6.87 -10.87
CA GLU A 69 -4.55 6.72 -12.10
C GLU A 69 -5.21 5.76 -13.08
N ALA A 70 -5.80 4.65 -12.61
CA ALA A 70 -6.57 3.75 -13.46
C ALA A 70 -7.82 4.45 -14.05
N THR A 71 -8.45 5.31 -13.24
CA THR A 71 -9.60 6.13 -13.67
C THR A 71 -9.19 7.18 -14.71
N ASN A 72 -8.04 7.83 -14.52
CA ASN A 72 -7.51 8.83 -15.44
C ASN A 72 -7.02 8.21 -16.76
N ALA A 73 -6.40 7.03 -16.72
CA ALA A 73 -5.96 6.28 -17.91
C ALA A 73 -7.14 5.83 -18.80
N ASN A 74 -8.28 5.49 -18.21
CA ASN A 74 -9.51 5.20 -18.96
C ASN A 74 -10.20 6.46 -19.51
N ARG A 75 -9.99 7.63 -18.90
CA ARG A 75 -10.56 8.90 -19.38
C ARG A 75 -9.82 9.50 -20.58
N THR A 76 -8.57 9.09 -20.80
CA THR A 76 -7.73 9.57 -21.91
C THR A 76 -7.77 8.67 -23.16
N ARG A 77 -8.58 7.60 -23.14
CA ARG A 77 -8.89 6.78 -24.32
C ARG A 77 -10.26 7.15 -24.87
#